data_AF-A0A3D1X6J2-F1
#
_entry.id   AF-A0A3D1X6J2-F1
#
_cell.length_a   1.000
_cell.length_b   1.000
_cell.length_c   1.000
_cell.angle_alpha   90.00
_cell.angle_beta   90.00
_cell.angle_gamma   90.00
#
_symmetry.space_group_name_H-M   'P 1'
#
loop_
_entity.id
_entity.type
_entity.pdbx_description
1 polymer ?
#
loop_
_entity_poly.entity_id
_entity_poly.type
_entity_poly.pdbx_seq_one_letter_code
_entity_poly.pdbx_strand_id
1 'polypeptide(L)'
;MSDKLCVCGHEMKPQGKQTLEMNGSSLGSNLWTDHVPVEVYICSWCGRMAFFEPEDIRERRFQDACEKMTIDDLRAIMEGEQPPLLQKKAGERLEELESIERYKAEQKQKEEERRAKRKKLFSGILGRDEDDGKPPKNRPPEF
;
A
#
# COMPACT_ATOMS: atom_id res chain seq x y z
N MET A 1 12.66 13.24 -17.79
CA MET A 1 13.90 12.86 -17.09
C MET A 1 14.31 14.06 -16.26
N SER A 2 14.56 13.90 -14.96
CA SER A 2 15.16 15.00 -14.19
C SER A 2 16.63 15.04 -14.57
N ASP A 3 17.01 16.03 -15.39
CA ASP A 3 18.38 16.17 -15.85
C ASP A 3 19.29 16.31 -14.62
N LYS A 4 20.20 15.36 -14.44
CA LYS A 4 21.18 15.39 -13.35
C LYS A 4 22.21 16.45 -13.70
N LEU A 5 21.96 17.67 -13.24
CA LEU A 5 22.81 18.83 -13.51
C LEU A 5 23.95 18.92 -12.49
N CYS A 6 25.14 19.23 -13.00
CA CYS A 6 26.26 19.64 -12.17
C CYS A 6 25.99 21.04 -11.60
N VAL A 7 26.62 21.37 -10.47
CA VAL A 7 26.61 22.72 -9.88
C VAL A 7 27.09 23.80 -10.86
N CYS A 8 27.86 23.46 -11.90
CA CYS A 8 28.22 24.40 -12.97
C CYS A 8 27.13 24.55 -14.06
N GLY A 9 25.94 24.01 -13.87
CA GLY A 9 24.80 24.10 -14.80
C GLY A 9 24.84 23.14 -16.00
N HIS A 10 25.86 22.30 -16.12
CA HIS A 10 26.00 21.37 -17.24
C HIS A 10 25.46 19.98 -16.92
N GLU A 11 24.93 19.31 -17.94
CA GLU A 11 24.47 17.93 -17.84
C GLU A 11 25.61 16.98 -17.45
N MET A 12 25.31 16.08 -16.52
CA MET A 12 26.24 15.03 -16.10
C MET A 12 25.96 13.74 -16.88
N LYS A 13 27.04 13.10 -17.37
CA LYS A 13 26.95 11.85 -18.12
C LYS A 13 27.06 10.64 -17.20
N PRO A 14 26.21 9.62 -17.36
CA PRO A 14 26.31 8.38 -16.60
C PRO A 14 27.62 7.66 -16.95
N GLN A 15 28.26 7.10 -15.92
CA GLN A 15 29.47 6.26 -16.05
C GLN A 15 29.20 4.81 -15.65
N GLY A 16 28.00 4.50 -15.17
CA GLY A 16 27.59 3.16 -14.76
C GLY A 16 27.37 3.03 -13.26
N LYS A 17 27.10 1.79 -12.83
CA LYS A 17 26.87 1.43 -11.43
C LYS A 17 28.20 1.10 -10.76
N GLN A 18 28.40 1.60 -9.56
CA GLN A 18 29.53 1.27 -8.68
C GLN A 18 29.03 0.99 -7.27
N THR A 19 29.89 0.39 -6.46
CA THR A 19 29.65 0.21 -5.02
C THR A 19 30.60 1.13 -4.28
N LEU A 20 30.05 2.06 -3.50
CA LEU A 20 30.82 2.95 -2.67
C LEU A 20 31.03 2.32 -1.30
N GLU A 21 32.29 2.17 -0.91
CA GLU A 21 32.67 1.80 0.45
C GLU A 21 32.63 3.05 1.33
N MET A 22 31.63 3.11 2.21
CA MET A 22 31.52 4.18 3.19
C MET A 22 32.20 3.75 4.48
N ASN A 23 33.45 4.20 4.62
CA ASN A 23 34.20 4.04 5.87
C ASN A 23 33.75 5.13 6.85
N GLY A 24 32.78 4.82 7.71
CA GLY A 24 32.23 5.84 8.61
C GLY A 24 31.18 5.34 9.59
N SER A 25 31.60 4.56 10.59
CA SER A 25 30.80 4.45 11.81
C SER A 25 30.98 5.70 12.67
N SER A 26 29.89 6.39 12.99
CA SER A 26 29.84 7.47 14.00
C SER A 26 30.13 6.99 15.44
N LEU A 27 30.28 5.68 15.64
CA LEU A 27 30.51 5.03 16.94
C LEU A 27 31.90 4.38 17.07
N GLY A 28 32.89 4.79 16.28
CA GLY A 28 34.31 4.44 16.51
C GLY A 28 34.63 2.94 16.39
N SER A 29 33.77 2.14 15.79
CA SER A 29 34.02 0.72 15.53
C SER A 29 34.36 0.54 14.06
N ASN A 30 35.63 0.29 13.75
CA ASN A 30 36.17 0.03 12.40
C ASN A 30 35.69 -1.31 11.81
N LEU A 31 34.59 -1.86 12.32
CA LEU A 31 34.21 -3.24 12.10
C LEU A 31 33.31 -3.40 10.87
N TRP A 32 32.49 -2.41 10.53
CA TRP A 32 31.48 -2.55 9.47
C TRP A 32 31.72 -1.47 8.39
N THR A 33 32.26 -1.87 7.24
CA THR A 33 32.29 -1.05 6.03
C THR A 33 30.94 -1.18 5.34
N ASP A 34 30.17 -0.09 5.32
CA ASP A 34 28.90 -0.08 4.61
C ASP A 34 29.16 0.04 3.11
N HIS A 35 28.57 -0.86 2.33
CA HIS A 35 28.68 -0.89 0.88
C HIS A 35 27.38 -0.35 0.30
N VAL A 36 27.44 0.81 -0.33
CA VAL A 36 26.26 1.47 -0.90
C VAL A 36 26.34 1.40 -2.43
N PRO A 37 25.40 0.73 -3.10
CA PRO A 37 25.31 0.79 -4.56
C PRO A 37 24.94 2.20 -5.01
N VAL A 38 25.67 2.74 -5.98
CA VAL A 38 25.51 4.08 -6.52
C VAL A 38 25.61 4.07 -8.04
N GLU A 39 24.91 4.99 -8.68
CA GLU A 39 25.17 5.37 -10.06
C GLU A 39 26.12 6.56 -10.09
N VAL A 40 27.18 6.44 -10.89
CA VAL A 40 28.21 7.46 -11.00
C VAL A 40 27.93 8.33 -12.21
N TYR A 41 27.99 9.64 -12.01
CA TYR A 41 27.83 10.64 -13.05
C TYR A 41 29.04 11.57 -13.05
N ILE A 42 29.51 11.94 -14.24
CA ILE A 42 30.61 12.89 -14.41
C ILE A 42 30.13 14.06 -15.26
N CYS A 43 30.37 15.27 -14.78
CA CYS A 43 30.12 16.48 -15.54
C CYS A 43 31.07 16.56 -16.73
N SER A 44 30.52 16.62 -17.95
CA SER A 44 31.32 16.68 -19.18
C SER A 44 32.20 17.93 -19.28
N TRP A 45 31.81 19.02 -18.61
CA TRP A 45 32.54 20.29 -18.65
C TRP A 45 33.67 20.38 -17.62
N CYS A 46 33.36 20.28 -16.32
CA CYS A 46 34.34 20.49 -15.25
C CYS A 46 34.89 19.21 -14.62
N GLY A 47 34.49 18.03 -15.11
CA GLY A 47 34.97 16.74 -14.61
C GLY A 47 34.48 16.34 -13.21
N ARG A 48 33.61 17.14 -12.57
CA ARG A 48 33.07 16.79 -11.24
C ARG A 48 32.30 15.49 -11.29
N MET A 49 32.57 14.63 -10.31
CA MET A 49 31.88 13.37 -10.10
C MET A 49 30.77 13.55 -9.07
N ALA A 50 29.62 12.92 -9.30
CA ALA A 50 28.53 12.82 -8.34
C ALA A 50 28.01 11.38 -8.30
N PHE A 51 27.54 11.01 -7.12
CA PHE A 51 26.98 9.70 -6.84
C PHE A 51 25.48 9.86 -6.59
N PHE A 52 24.68 9.05 -7.27
CA PHE A 52 23.24 9.03 -7.09
C PHE A 52 22.80 7.64 -6.66
N GLU A 53 21.79 7.58 -5.80
CA GLU A 53 21.13 6.32 -5.49
C GLU A 53 20.48 5.76 -6.77
N PRO A 54 20.69 4.47 -7.11
CA PRO A 54 20.05 3.82 -8.24
C PRO A 54 18.53 3.95 -8.19
N GLU A 55 17.89 4.12 -9.35
CA GLU A 55 16.45 4.39 -9.41
C GLU A 55 15.60 3.29 -8.79
N ASP A 56 15.98 2.02 -8.96
CA ASP A 56 15.28 0.85 -8.39
C ASP A 56 15.33 0.81 -6.86
N ILE A 57 16.47 1.20 -6.28
CA ILE A 57 16.65 1.28 -4.83
C ILE A 57 15.86 2.45 -4.26
N ARG A 58 15.92 3.60 -4.95
CA ARG A 58 15.15 4.80 -4.57
C ARG A 58 13.66 4.55 -4.63
N GLU A 59 13.19 3.86 -5.68
CA GLU A 59 11.79 3.50 -5.85
C GLU A 59 11.31 2.59 -4.71
N ARG A 60 12.09 1.55 -4.38
CA ARG A 60 11.79 0.67 -3.24
C ARG A 60 11.75 1.44 -1.93
N ARG A 61 12.72 2.33 -1.68
CA ARG A 61 12.74 3.13 -0.45
C ARG A 61 11.49 4.00 -0.31
N PHE A 62 11.03 4.62 -1.40
CA PHE A 62 9.79 5.41 -1.37
C PHE A 62 8.55 4.54 -1.21
N GLN A 63 8.52 3.36 -1.82
CA GLN A 63 7.44 2.40 -1.58
C GLN A 63 7.38 2.00 -0.09
N ASP A 64 8.50 1.58 0.50
CA ASP A 64 8.58 1.18 1.91
C ASP A 64 8.19 2.32 2.86
N ALA A 65 8.49 3.57 2.50
CA ALA A 65 8.06 4.74 3.24
C ALA A 65 6.53 4.92 3.19
N CYS A 66 5.93 4.82 1.99
CA CYS A 66 4.49 4.93 1.81
C CYS A 66 3.70 3.79 2.48
N GLU A 67 4.25 2.58 2.55
CA GLU A 67 3.59 1.43 3.18
C GLU A 67 3.28 1.66 4.68
N LYS A 68 4.08 2.50 5.35
CA LYS A 68 3.96 2.82 6.78
C LYS A 68 3.13 4.07 7.09
N MET A 69 2.67 4.77 6.06
CA MET A 69 1.97 6.04 6.18
C MET A 69 0.46 5.87 6.30
N THR A 70 -0.19 6.86 6.91
CA THR A 70 -1.66 6.93 6.95
C THR A 70 -2.22 7.44 5.63
N ILE A 71 -3.53 7.25 5.39
CA ILE A 71 -4.21 7.78 4.20
C ILE A 71 -4.04 9.30 4.09
N ASP A 72 -4.13 10.01 5.21
CA ASP A 72 -4.01 11.48 5.22
C ASP A 72 -2.57 11.92 4.91
N ASP A 73 -1.56 11.20 5.42
CA ASP A 73 -0.16 11.46 5.08
C ASP A 73 0.10 11.24 3.59
N LEU A 74 -0.45 10.16 3.01
CA LEU A 74 -0.32 9.86 1.58
C LEU A 74 -0.94 10.96 0.71
N ARG A 75 -2.11 11.48 1.11
CA ARG A 75 -2.74 12.62 0.43
C ARG A 75 -1.90 13.88 0.53
N ALA A 76 -1.39 14.19 1.72
CA ALA A 76 -0.51 15.35 1.92
C ALA A 76 0.75 15.29 1.06
N ILE A 77 1.33 14.09 0.88
CA ILE A 77 2.47 13.88 -0.02
C ILE A 77 2.10 14.18 -1.48
N MET A 78 0.93 13.71 -1.93
CA MET A 78 0.47 13.92 -3.31
C MET A 78 0.20 15.40 -3.60
N GLU A 79 -0.35 16.13 -2.64
CA GLU A 79 -0.72 17.54 -2.78
C GLU A 79 0.47 18.51 -2.59
N GLY A 80 1.52 18.07 -1.89
CA GLY A 80 2.70 18.88 -1.60
C GLY A 80 3.74 18.92 -2.71
N GLU A 81 4.75 19.78 -2.56
CA GLU A 81 5.92 19.86 -3.46
C GLU A 81 6.94 18.76 -3.15
N GLN A 82 6.56 17.51 -3.42
CA GLN A 82 7.38 16.32 -3.17
C GLN A 82 8.08 15.83 -4.45
N PRO A 83 9.14 15.01 -4.33
CA PRO A 83 9.73 14.36 -5.49
C PRO A 83 8.67 13.59 -6.30
N PRO A 84 8.64 13.70 -7.64
CA PRO A 84 7.58 13.08 -8.46
C PRO A 84 7.43 11.58 -8.25
N LEU A 85 8.53 10.87 -8.01
CA LEU A 85 8.51 9.43 -7.75
C LEU A 85 7.84 9.10 -6.40
N LEU A 86 8.02 9.94 -5.37
CA LEU A 86 7.37 9.77 -4.07
C LEU A 86 5.87 10.03 -4.18
N GLN A 87 5.45 11.10 -4.88
CA GLN A 87 4.04 11.39 -5.15
C GLN A 87 3.37 10.22 -5.88
N LYS A 88 4.03 9.66 -6.90
CA LYS A 88 3.55 8.48 -7.61
C LYS A 88 3.34 7.29 -6.68
N LYS A 89 4.34 6.98 -5.83
CA LYS A 89 4.23 5.87 -4.85
C LYS A 89 3.16 6.09 -3.81
N ALA A 90 2.97 7.33 -3.36
CA ALA A 90 1.88 7.66 -2.45
C ALA A 90 0.50 7.42 -3.08
N GLY A 91 0.32 7.82 -4.35
CA GLY A 91 -0.91 7.56 -5.10
C GLY A 91 -1.18 6.07 -5.33
N GLU A 92 -0.17 5.30 -5.76
CA GLU A 92 -0.27 3.84 -5.93
C GLU A 92 -0.73 3.16 -4.62
N ARG A 93 -0.15 3.57 -3.49
CA ARG A 93 -0.52 3.03 -2.17
C ARG A 93 -1.93 3.41 -1.74
N LEU A 94 -2.33 4.66 -2.00
CA LEU A 94 -3.67 5.13 -1.66
C LEU A 94 -4.75 4.35 -2.43
N GLU A 95 -4.55 4.16 -3.73
CA GLU A 95 -5.46 3.38 -4.58
C GLU A 95 -5.57 1.93 -4.10
N GLU A 96 -4.45 1.30 -3.71
CA GLU A 96 -4.43 -0.04 -3.14
C GLU A 96 -5.30 -0.12 -1.88
N LEU A 97 -5.11 0.82 -0.93
CA LEU A 97 -5.88 0.86 0.31
C LEU A 97 -7.38 1.02 0.04
N GLU A 98 -7.76 1.94 -0.85
CA GLU A 98 -9.16 2.14 -1.24
C GLU A 98 -9.76 0.89 -1.91
N SER A 99 -8.99 0.19 -2.74
CA SER A 99 -9.42 -1.06 -3.38
C SER A 99 -9.70 -2.17 -2.35
N ILE A 100 -8.85 -2.28 -1.33
CA ILE A 100 -9.00 -3.23 -0.22
C ILE A 100 -10.26 -2.90 0.59
N GLU A 101 -10.52 -1.62 0.86
CA GLU A 101 -11.73 -1.18 1.56
C GLU A 101 -12.99 -1.48 0.78
N ARG A 102 -13.01 -1.18 -0.53
CA ARG A 102 -14.13 -1.52 -1.42
C ARG A 102 -14.41 -3.02 -1.42
N TYR A 103 -13.36 -3.84 -1.55
CA TYR A 103 -13.50 -5.30 -1.53
C TYR A 103 -14.08 -5.80 -0.20
N LYS A 104 -13.58 -5.29 0.94
CA LYS A 104 -14.10 -5.65 2.27
C LYS A 104 -15.57 -5.24 2.43
N ALA A 105 -15.97 -4.08 1.93
CA ALA A 105 -17.36 -3.61 1.96
C ALA A 105 -18.27 -4.53 1.14
N GLU A 106 -17.85 -4.93 -0.07
CA GLU A 106 -18.62 -5.84 -0.92
C GLU A 106 -18.79 -7.23 -0.27
N GLN A 107 -17.74 -7.77 0.36
CA GLN A 107 -17.83 -9.04 1.07
C GLN A 107 -18.84 -8.99 2.23
N LYS A 108 -18.84 -7.88 3.01
CA LYS A 108 -19.82 -7.67 4.09
C LYS A 108 -21.25 -7.63 3.56
N GLN A 109 -21.50 -6.91 2.46
CA GLN A 109 -22.83 -6.85 1.85
C GLN A 109 -23.30 -8.24 1.39
N LYS A 110 -22.43 -9.02 0.74
CA LYS A 110 -22.75 -10.39 0.31
C LYS A 110 -23.06 -11.30 1.50
N GLU A 111 -22.34 -11.15 2.62
CA GLU A 111 -22.60 -11.90 3.84
C GLU A 111 -23.95 -11.52 4.47
N GLU A 112 -24.24 -10.21 4.55
CA GLU A 112 -25.52 -9.71 5.06
C GLU A 112 -26.70 -10.17 4.20
N GLU A 113 -26.57 -10.15 2.89
CA GLU A 113 -27.59 -10.66 1.96
C GLU A 113 -27.81 -12.16 2.16
N ARG A 114 -26.73 -12.96 2.32
CA ARG A 114 -26.83 -14.38 2.66
C ARG A 114 -27.52 -14.60 4.00
N ARG A 115 -27.20 -13.79 5.02
CA ARG A 115 -27.84 -13.85 6.34
C ARG A 115 -29.33 -13.49 6.25
N ALA A 116 -29.68 -12.48 5.47
CA ALA A 116 -31.07 -12.09 5.24
C ALA A 116 -31.85 -13.18 4.49
N LYS A 117 -31.27 -13.79 3.44
CA LYS A 117 -31.86 -14.92 2.72
C LYS A 117 -32.09 -16.12 3.64
N ARG A 118 -31.12 -16.47 4.49
CA ARG A 118 -31.28 -17.53 5.50
C ARG A 118 -32.42 -17.21 6.46
N LYS A 119 -32.48 -16.01 7.03
CA LYS A 119 -33.59 -15.60 7.92
C LYS A 119 -34.95 -15.74 7.25
N LYS A 120 -35.09 -15.30 5.99
CA LYS A 120 -36.33 -15.44 5.21
C LYS A 120 -36.71 -16.90 4.94
N LEU A 121 -35.74 -17.76 4.64
CA LEU A 121 -35.97 -19.20 4.46
C LEU A 121 -36.47 -19.85 5.76
N PHE A 122 -35.85 -19.53 6.90
CA PHE A 122 -36.27 -20.05 8.20
C PHE A 122 -37.66 -19.56 8.62
N SER A 123 -38.02 -18.29 8.37
CA SER A 123 -39.38 -17.81 8.63
C SER A 123 -40.44 -18.44 7.72
N GLY A 124 -40.10 -18.80 6.49
CA GLY A 124 -41.01 -19.50 5.57
C GLY A 124 -41.24 -20.97 5.93
N ILE A 125 -40.29 -21.62 6.62
CA ILE A 125 -40.41 -23.01 7.08
C ILE A 125 -41.15 -23.11 8.41
N LEU A 126 -40.99 -22.13 9.32
CA LEU A 126 -41.63 -22.12 10.65
C LEU A 126 -42.98 -21.39 10.70
N GLY A 127 -43.37 -20.70 9.63
CA GLY A 127 -44.61 -19.89 9.56
C GLY A 127 -45.75 -20.51 8.76
N ARG A 128 -45.64 -21.78 8.34
CA ARG A 128 -46.72 -22.51 7.66
C ARG A 128 -47.45 -23.42 8.66
N ASP A 129 -47.99 -22.81 9.71
CA ASP A 129 -49.21 -23.35 10.32
C ASP A 129 -50.37 -22.84 9.45
N GLU A 130 -50.61 -23.53 8.34
CA GLU A 130 -51.97 -23.58 7.81
C GLU A 130 -52.81 -24.17 8.94
N ASP A 131 -53.65 -23.31 9.52
CA ASP A 131 -54.73 -23.61 10.45
C ASP A 131 -55.73 -24.54 9.74
N ASP A 132 -55.33 -25.78 9.49
CA ASP A 132 -56.21 -26.88 9.11
C ASP A 132 -57.00 -27.24 10.37
N GLY A 133 -58.19 -26.64 10.50
CA GLY A 133 -59.12 -26.72 11.63
C GLY A 133 -59.43 -28.13 12.14
N LYS A 134 -58.46 -28.76 12.80
CA LYS A 134 -58.57 -30.07 13.41
C LYS A 134 -58.58 -29.88 14.93
N PRO A 135 -59.63 -30.36 15.63
CA PRO A 135 -59.70 -30.20 17.07
C PRO A 135 -58.50 -30.84 17.77
N PRO A 136 -57.97 -30.24 18.85
CA PRO A 136 -56.90 -30.84 19.62
C PRO A 136 -57.37 -32.20 20.15
N LYS A 137 -56.66 -33.27 19.75
CA LYS A 137 -57.01 -34.66 20.05
C LYS A 137 -56.89 -35.07 21.52
N ASN A 138 -56.67 -34.13 22.43
CA ASN A 138 -56.47 -34.41 23.85
C ASN A 138 -57.37 -33.51 24.70
N ARG A 139 -58.68 -33.77 24.71
CA ARG A 139 -59.57 -33.32 25.78
C ARG A 139 -60.01 -34.56 26.58
N PRO A 140 -59.72 -34.66 27.89
CA PRO A 140 -60.23 -35.75 28.71
C PRO A 140 -61.77 -35.71 28.75
N PRO A 141 -62.47 -36.85 28.84
CA PRO A 141 -63.92 -36.85 29.00
C PRO A 141 -64.29 -36.18 30.33
N GLU A 142 -65.23 -35.25 30.29
CA GLU A 142 -65.94 -34.80 31.50
C GLU A 142 -67.04 -35.83 31.82
N PHE A 143 -67.22 -36.09 33.12
CA PHE A 143 -67.99 -37.17 33.74
C PHE A 143 -69.43 -37.32 33.24
#